data_AF-A0A7S1RM21-F1
#
_entry.id   AF-A0A7S1RM21-F1
#
_cell.length_a   1.000
_cell.length_b   1.000
_cell.length_c   1.000
_cell.angle_alpha   90.00
_cell.angle_beta   90.00
_cell.angle_gamma   90.00
#
_symmetry.space_group_name_H-M   'P 1'
#
loop_
_entity.id
_entity.type
_entity.pdbx_description
1 polymer ?
#
loop_
_entity_poly.entity_id
_entity_poly.type
_entity_poly.pdbx_seq_one_letter_code
_entity_poly.pdbx_strand_id
1 'polypeptide(L)'
;NNVALRWHYPLGVLCDVLVGREVPMPLDLTAHFRSCPSKELPPFSGIGDLQKSVMNSFRQAVFLQLGSTAPFMKLPKQQQTQLWDAISRSHLESYFGVQRQLLCQSLARCKSLAVRLHLYGPPHAVLLHPAPALEGPDGAPTTLRDFLARAIPQLLD
;
A
#
# COMPACT_ATOMS: atom_id res chain seq x y z
N ASN A 1 21.87 9.39 -1.64
CA ASN A 1 22.12 8.07 -2.28
C ASN A 1 21.76 7.99 -3.77
N ASN A 2 21.42 9.08 -4.47
CA ASN A 2 21.06 9.09 -5.91
C ASN A 2 19.99 8.04 -6.34
N VAL A 3 19.11 7.64 -5.41
CA VAL A 3 17.98 6.73 -5.71
C VAL A 3 16.73 7.59 -5.94
N ALA A 4 16.05 7.37 -7.06
CA ALA A 4 14.82 8.08 -7.39
C ALA A 4 13.66 7.66 -6.46
N LEU A 5 12.97 8.63 -5.87
CA LEU A 5 11.82 8.39 -4.98
C LEU A 5 10.54 8.18 -5.79
N ARG A 6 9.96 6.99 -5.67
CA ARG A 6 8.70 6.62 -6.35
C ARG A 6 7.50 7.25 -5.65
N TRP A 7 7.06 8.40 -6.16
CA TRP A 7 6.00 9.25 -5.60
C TRP A 7 4.66 8.55 -5.29
N HIS A 8 4.37 7.40 -5.91
CA HIS A 8 3.12 6.66 -5.73
C HIS A 8 3.15 5.71 -4.52
N TYR A 9 4.30 5.54 -3.87
CA TYR A 9 4.40 4.82 -2.59
C TYR A 9 4.34 5.78 -1.40
N PRO A 10 3.77 5.35 -0.25
CA PRO A 10 3.77 6.17 0.96
C PRO A 10 5.18 6.57 1.37
N LEU A 11 5.36 7.82 1.83
CA LEU A 11 6.66 8.34 2.24
C LEU A 11 7.32 7.46 3.33
N GLY A 12 6.55 7.03 4.34
CA GLY A 12 7.07 6.16 5.40
C GLY A 12 7.65 4.84 4.86
N VAL A 13 6.99 4.22 3.88
CA VAL A 13 7.50 3.00 3.23
C VAL A 13 8.81 3.29 2.49
N LEU A 14 8.91 4.43 1.79
CA LEU A 14 10.15 4.80 1.11
C LEU A 14 11.28 5.05 2.10
N CYS A 15 11.02 5.69 3.25
CA CYS A 15 12.00 5.87 4.31
C CYS A 15 12.49 4.53 4.87
N ASP A 16 11.55 3.67 5.29
CA ASP A 16 11.85 2.34 5.87
C ASP A 16 12.68 1.49 4.90
N VAL A 17 12.33 1.53 3.62
CA VAL A 17 13.04 0.77 2.59
C VAL A 17 14.39 1.39 2.31
N LEU A 18 14.47 2.66 1.93
CA LEU A 18 15.67 3.25 1.34
C LEU A 18 16.74 3.65 2.37
N VAL A 19 16.30 3.95 3.59
CA VAL A 19 17.17 4.45 4.66
C VAL A 19 17.35 3.41 5.76
N GLY A 20 16.33 2.57 5.99
CA GLY A 20 16.38 1.51 7.00
C GLY A 20 16.09 2.03 8.40
N ARG A 21 16.74 1.43 9.41
CA ARG A 21 16.44 1.66 10.83
C ARG A 21 16.90 3.02 11.35
N GLU A 22 17.94 3.60 10.75
CA GLU A 22 18.54 4.86 11.18
C GLU A 22 18.16 5.98 10.20
N VAL A 23 16.89 6.39 10.24
CA VAL A 23 16.42 7.52 9.43
C VAL A 23 17.02 8.81 9.99
N PRO A 24 17.82 9.57 9.21
CA PRO A 24 18.36 10.83 9.67
C PRO A 24 17.22 11.82 9.88
N MET A 25 17.32 12.60 10.96
CA MET A 25 16.37 13.67 11.25
C MET A 25 17.14 15.01 11.28
N PRO A 26 16.87 15.94 10.34
CA PRO A 26 15.84 15.89 9.29
C PRO A 26 16.17 14.92 8.15
N LEU A 27 15.13 14.50 7.41
CA LEU A 27 15.28 13.68 6.20
C LEU A 27 16.04 14.46 5.12
N ASP A 28 17.14 13.90 4.63
CA ASP A 28 17.96 14.51 3.58
C ASP A 28 17.39 14.19 2.18
N LEU A 29 16.67 15.16 1.60
CA LEU A 29 16.03 15.05 0.29
C LEU A 29 16.71 15.96 -0.74
N THR A 30 17.17 15.38 -1.85
CA THR A 30 17.70 16.13 -2.99
C THR A 30 16.63 16.34 -4.05
N ALA A 31 16.32 17.60 -4.36
CA ALA A 31 15.40 17.96 -5.44
C ALA A 31 16.13 18.08 -6.78
N HIS A 32 15.66 17.35 -7.80
CA HIS A 32 16.20 17.42 -9.16
C HIS A 32 15.16 18.05 -10.11
N PHE A 33 15.57 19.08 -10.85
CA PHE A 33 14.72 19.76 -11.85
C PHE A 33 15.06 19.41 -13.30
N ARG A 34 16.17 18.69 -13.52
CA ARG A 34 16.67 18.28 -14.85
C ARG A 34 16.97 16.78 -14.84
N SER A 35 17.00 16.18 -16.02
CA SER A 35 17.40 14.78 -16.20
C SER A 35 16.58 13.79 -15.36
N CYS A 36 15.25 13.87 -15.46
CA CYS A 36 14.36 12.93 -14.77
C CYS A 36 14.62 11.49 -15.26
N PRO A 37 14.86 10.52 -14.36
CA PRO A 37 15.01 9.12 -14.73
C PRO A 37 13.64 8.54 -15.11
N SER A 38 13.18 8.85 -16.33
CA SER A 38 11.86 8.46 -16.85
C SER A 38 11.65 6.93 -16.89
N LYS A 39 12.74 6.15 -16.84
CA LYS A 39 12.69 4.69 -16.78
C LYS A 39 12.35 4.16 -15.37
N GLU A 40 12.55 4.95 -14.32
CA GLU A 40 12.42 4.51 -12.92
C GLU A 40 11.19 5.08 -12.21
N LEU A 41 10.64 6.18 -12.73
CA LEU A 41 9.51 6.90 -12.14
C LEU A 41 8.31 6.92 -13.08
N PRO A 42 7.09 6.60 -12.60
CA PRO A 42 5.91 6.84 -13.39
C PRO A 42 5.72 8.34 -13.64
N PRO A 43 5.18 8.73 -14.81
CA PRO A 43 4.85 10.12 -15.09
C PRO A 43 3.99 10.74 -14.00
N PHE A 44 4.25 12.01 -13.66
CA PHE A 44 3.46 12.77 -12.71
C PHE A 44 3.07 14.10 -13.33
N SER A 45 1.81 14.23 -13.73
CA SER A 45 1.26 15.44 -14.37
C SER A 45 0.55 16.38 -13.39
N GLY A 46 0.37 15.94 -12.14
CA GLY A 46 -0.20 16.74 -11.07
C GLY A 46 -0.96 15.90 -10.05
N ILE A 47 -1.64 16.59 -9.13
CA ILE A 47 -2.32 15.96 -7.99
C ILE A 47 -3.37 14.92 -8.40
N GLY A 48 -3.97 15.07 -9.58
CA GLY A 48 -4.92 14.10 -10.13
C GLY A 48 -4.32 12.71 -10.32
N ASP A 49 -3.02 12.59 -10.62
CA ASP A 49 -2.36 11.29 -10.73
C ASP A 49 -2.12 10.65 -9.36
N LEU A 50 -1.84 11.46 -8.35
CA LEU A 50 -1.77 11.00 -6.96
C LEU A 50 -3.14 10.48 -6.50
N GLN A 51 -4.22 11.23 -6.77
CA GLN A 51 -5.58 10.79 -6.46
C GLN A 51 -5.91 9.46 -7.13
N LYS A 52 -5.64 9.32 -8.43
CA LYS A 52 -5.86 8.05 -9.15
C LYS A 52 -5.07 6.91 -8.53
N SER A 53 -3.80 7.13 -8.18
CA SER A 53 -2.93 6.12 -7.57
C SER A 53 -3.48 5.63 -6.22
N VAL A 54 -3.88 6.56 -5.35
CA VAL A 54 -4.45 6.24 -4.04
C VAL A 54 -5.78 5.50 -4.19
N MET A 55 -6.70 5.99 -5.05
CA MET A 55 -8.00 5.34 -5.28
C MET A 55 -7.84 3.94 -5.89
N ASN A 56 -6.87 3.74 -6.80
CA ASN A 56 -6.56 2.42 -7.34
C ASN A 56 -5.99 1.48 -6.27
N SER A 57 -5.21 1.97 -5.31
CA SER A 57 -4.74 1.16 -4.19
C SER A 57 -5.90 0.67 -3.32
N PHE A 58 -6.94 1.49 -3.08
CA PHE A 58 -8.16 1.03 -2.40
C PHE A 58 -8.89 -0.06 -3.20
N ARG A 59 -9.07 0.12 -4.50
CA ARG A 59 -9.71 -0.89 -5.36
C ARG A 59 -8.97 -2.23 -5.31
N GLN A 60 -7.64 -2.20 -5.41
CA GLN A 60 -6.80 -3.39 -5.31
C GLN A 60 -6.95 -4.06 -3.93
N ALA A 61 -6.90 -3.27 -2.84
CA ALA A 61 -7.04 -3.80 -1.49
C ALA A 61 -8.41 -4.47 -1.27
N VAL A 62 -9.49 -3.84 -1.74
CA VAL A 62 -10.86 -4.39 -1.68
C VAL A 62 -10.98 -5.66 -2.52
N PHE A 63 -10.36 -5.69 -3.70
CA PHE A 63 -10.34 -6.89 -4.53
C PHE A 63 -9.61 -8.05 -3.85
N LEU A 64 -8.47 -7.82 -3.21
CA LEU A 64 -7.76 -8.87 -2.46
C LEU A 64 -8.59 -9.40 -1.28
N GLN A 65 -9.22 -8.48 -0.55
CA GLN A 65 -10.03 -8.78 0.63
C GLN A 65 -11.31 -9.56 0.31
N LEU A 66 -12.01 -9.19 -0.76
CA LEU A 66 -13.38 -9.67 -1.02
C LEU A 66 -13.50 -10.43 -2.35
N GLY A 67 -12.45 -10.45 -3.17
CA GLY A 67 -12.43 -11.02 -4.51
C GLY A 67 -13.24 -10.24 -5.53
N SER A 68 -13.59 -8.98 -5.23
CA SER A 68 -14.35 -8.10 -6.12
C SER A 68 -14.10 -6.64 -5.76
N THR A 69 -14.04 -5.76 -6.74
CA THR A 69 -14.00 -4.30 -6.53
C THR A 69 -15.39 -3.70 -6.30
N ALA A 70 -16.47 -4.50 -6.36
CA ALA A 70 -17.84 -4.02 -6.26
C ALA A 70 -18.13 -3.19 -5.01
N PRO A 71 -17.64 -3.52 -3.80
CA PRO A 71 -17.87 -2.70 -2.61
C PRO A 71 -17.31 -1.27 -2.75
N PHE A 72 -16.14 -1.12 -3.36
CA PHE A 72 -15.60 0.20 -3.66
C PHE A 72 -16.44 0.93 -4.72
N MET A 73 -16.83 0.25 -5.79
CA MET A 73 -17.60 0.86 -6.88
C MET A 73 -19.03 1.25 -6.46
N LYS A 74 -19.58 0.60 -5.44
CA LYS A 74 -20.89 0.93 -4.85
C LYS A 74 -20.85 2.16 -3.94
N LEU A 75 -19.67 2.61 -3.49
CA LEU A 75 -19.58 3.85 -2.74
C LEU A 75 -20.08 5.02 -3.60
N PRO A 76 -21.00 5.87 -3.08
CA PRO A 76 -21.39 7.11 -3.73
C PRO A 76 -20.17 7.95 -4.11
N LYS A 77 -20.26 8.68 -5.23
CA LYS A 77 -19.18 9.57 -5.69
C LYS A 77 -18.74 10.56 -4.59
N GLN A 78 -19.69 11.06 -3.80
CA GLN A 78 -19.42 11.93 -2.66
C GLN A 78 -18.51 11.25 -1.61
N GLN A 79 -18.73 9.98 -1.30
CA GLN A 79 -17.89 9.23 -0.36
C GLN A 79 -16.51 8.91 -0.93
N GLN A 80 -16.41 8.64 -2.24
CA GLN A 80 -15.09 8.48 -2.90
C GLN A 80 -14.29 9.79 -2.87
N THR A 81 -14.93 10.93 -3.12
CA THR A 81 -14.31 12.26 -2.99
C THR A 81 -13.94 12.54 -1.53
N GLN A 82 -14.83 12.28 -0.59
CA GLN A 82 -14.58 12.44 0.85
C GLN A 82 -13.35 11.65 1.30
N LEU A 83 -13.17 10.41 0.82
CA LEU A 83 -12.01 9.60 1.15
C LEU A 83 -10.70 10.26 0.69
N TRP A 84 -10.67 10.80 -0.53
CA TRP A 84 -9.51 11.54 -1.05
C TRP A 84 -9.24 12.84 -0.28
N ASP A 85 -10.29 13.62 -0.03
CA ASP A 85 -10.18 14.90 0.68
C ASP A 85 -9.71 14.70 2.12
N ALA A 86 -10.18 13.65 2.78
CA ALA A 86 -9.76 13.29 4.14
C ALA A 86 -8.26 12.95 4.18
N ILE A 87 -7.74 12.21 3.20
CA ILE A 87 -6.30 11.90 3.10
C ILE A 87 -5.50 13.18 2.84
N SER A 88 -5.95 14.00 1.89
CA SER A 88 -5.25 15.24 1.50
C SER A 88 -5.19 16.28 2.61
N ARG A 89 -6.20 16.30 3.49
CA ARG A 89 -6.32 17.23 4.63
C ARG A 89 -5.92 16.62 5.97
N SER A 90 -5.42 15.38 5.99
CA SER A 90 -5.08 14.65 7.21
C SER A 90 -6.23 14.54 8.23
N HIS A 91 -7.47 14.38 7.75
CA HIS A 91 -8.66 14.30 8.59
C HIS A 91 -9.05 12.84 8.88
N LEU A 92 -8.53 12.28 9.97
CA LEU A 92 -8.67 10.86 10.31
C LEU A 92 -10.12 10.38 10.49
N GLU A 93 -10.97 11.16 11.16
CA GLU A 93 -12.36 10.74 11.41
C GLU A 93 -13.17 10.61 10.11
N SER A 94 -13.10 11.61 9.22
CA SER A 94 -13.70 11.57 7.89
C SER A 94 -13.17 10.40 7.05
N TYR A 95 -11.87 10.10 7.15
CA TYR A 95 -11.27 8.94 6.51
C TYR A 95 -11.90 7.63 7.00
N PHE A 96 -11.96 7.41 8.31
CA PHE A 96 -12.52 6.18 8.88
C PHE A 96 -14.02 6.03 8.62
N GLY A 97 -14.77 7.13 8.52
CA GLY A 97 -16.19 7.13 8.17
C GLY A 97 -16.49 6.46 6.82
N VAL A 98 -15.57 6.57 5.85
CA VAL A 98 -15.70 5.90 4.55
C VAL A 98 -14.93 4.57 4.54
N GLN A 99 -13.69 4.55 5.02
CA GLN A 99 -12.81 3.40 4.92
C GLN A 99 -13.35 2.13 5.60
N ARG A 100 -14.06 2.27 6.72
CA ARG A 100 -14.64 1.12 7.44
C ARG A 100 -15.64 0.33 6.58
N GLN A 101 -16.29 0.97 5.61
CA GLN A 101 -17.23 0.33 4.69
C GLN A 101 -16.52 -0.57 3.65
N LEU A 102 -15.21 -0.38 3.48
CA LEU A 102 -14.38 -1.14 2.54
C LEU A 102 -13.68 -2.34 3.18
N LEU A 103 -13.74 -2.46 4.51
CA LEU A 103 -13.11 -3.54 5.26
C LEU A 103 -13.96 -4.82 5.25
N CYS A 104 -13.29 -5.97 5.34
CA CYS A 104 -13.95 -7.22 5.72
C CYS A 104 -14.60 -7.10 7.11
N GLN A 105 -15.83 -7.60 7.23
CA GLN A 105 -16.54 -7.63 8.51
C GLN A 105 -15.94 -8.61 9.52
N SER A 106 -15.25 -9.65 9.04
CA SER A 106 -14.51 -10.62 9.86
C SER A 106 -13.40 -11.28 9.05
N LEU A 107 -12.40 -11.85 9.72
CA LEU A 107 -11.31 -12.60 9.08
C LEU A 107 -11.83 -13.81 8.29
N ALA A 108 -12.86 -14.49 8.78
CA ALA A 108 -13.48 -15.63 8.08
C ALA A 108 -14.13 -15.25 6.75
N ARG A 109 -14.48 -13.98 6.55
CA ARG A 109 -15.04 -13.46 5.29
C ARG A 109 -13.98 -12.77 4.42
N CYS A 110 -12.75 -12.71 4.89
CA CYS A 110 -11.62 -12.13 4.17
C CYS A 110 -10.95 -13.23 3.33
N LYS A 111 -10.92 -13.06 2.01
CA LYS A 111 -10.23 -13.99 1.11
C LYS A 111 -8.72 -13.88 1.24
N SER A 112 -8.21 -12.65 1.32
CA SER A 112 -6.79 -12.36 1.51
C SER A 112 -6.64 -10.98 2.13
N LEU A 113 -5.70 -10.86 3.07
CA LEU A 113 -5.20 -9.57 3.51
C LEU A 113 -4.52 -8.86 2.34
N ALA A 114 -4.63 -7.53 2.32
CA ALA A 114 -4.01 -6.68 1.30
C ALA A 114 -2.61 -6.28 1.75
N VAL A 115 -1.64 -7.18 1.58
CA VAL A 115 -0.24 -7.00 2.01
C VAL A 115 0.67 -6.82 0.81
N ARG A 116 1.59 -5.86 0.86
CA ARG A 116 2.70 -5.72 -0.08
C ARG A 116 4.01 -5.76 0.68
N LEU A 117 4.92 -6.63 0.26
CA LEU A 117 6.28 -6.65 0.81
C LEU A 117 7.15 -5.71 -0.02
N HIS A 118 7.78 -4.75 0.64
CA HIS A 118 8.73 -3.84 0.04
C HIS A 118 10.13 -4.24 0.48
N LEU A 119 10.96 -4.65 -0.48
CA LEU A 119 12.30 -5.16 -0.21
C LEU A 119 13.35 -4.10 -0.54
N TYR A 120 14.29 -3.93 0.37
CA TYR A 120 15.44 -3.05 0.18
C TYR A 120 16.37 -3.56 -0.92
N GLY A 121 16.97 -2.61 -1.63
CA GLY A 121 17.97 -2.84 -2.67
C GLY A 121 17.68 -1.99 -3.91
N PRO A 122 18.68 -1.72 -4.76
CA PRO A 122 18.44 -1.37 -6.15
C PRO A 122 18.32 -2.67 -6.98
N PRO A 123 17.18 -2.94 -7.64
CA PRO A 123 15.94 -2.15 -7.64
C PRO A 123 15.08 -2.39 -6.39
N HIS A 124 14.37 -1.35 -5.92
CA HIS A 124 13.37 -1.52 -4.86
C HIS A 124 12.30 -2.47 -5.40
N ALA A 125 12.26 -3.67 -4.84
CA ALA A 125 11.38 -4.73 -5.29
C ALA A 125 10.10 -4.72 -4.45
N VAL A 126 8.97 -5.00 -5.10
CA VAL A 126 7.67 -5.11 -4.43
C VAL A 126 7.08 -6.46 -4.77
N LEU A 127 6.82 -7.25 -3.74
CA LEU A 127 6.16 -8.54 -3.87
C LEU A 127 4.72 -8.43 -3.39
N LEU A 128 3.80 -8.86 -4.25
CA LEU A 128 2.40 -9.06 -3.90
C LEU A 128 2.17 -10.57 -3.84
N HIS A 129 1.85 -11.07 -2.65
CA HIS A 129 1.57 -12.49 -2.44
C HIS A 129 0.25 -12.65 -1.68
N PRO A 130 -0.57 -13.68 -1.99
CA PRO A 130 -1.77 -13.96 -1.21
C PRO A 130 -1.42 -14.14 0.26
N ALA A 131 -2.18 -13.47 1.11
CA ALA A 131 -2.05 -13.50 2.56
C ALA A 131 -3.41 -13.88 3.15
N PRO A 132 -3.86 -15.14 2.98
CA PRO A 132 -5.13 -15.59 3.55
C PRO A 132 -5.13 -15.35 5.07
N ALA A 133 -6.25 -14.85 5.58
CA ALA A 133 -6.35 -14.45 6.97
C ALA A 133 -6.41 -15.65 7.93
N LEU A 134 -6.99 -16.76 7.48
CA LEU A 134 -7.15 -18.00 8.22
C LEU A 134 -6.62 -19.16 7.35
N GLU A 135 -5.86 -20.08 7.94
CA GLU A 135 -5.29 -21.26 7.30
C GLU A 135 -5.33 -22.48 8.24
N GLY A 136 -5.23 -23.68 7.65
CA GLY A 136 -5.23 -24.95 8.37
C GLY A 136 -6.63 -25.55 8.62
N PRO A 137 -6.68 -26.80 9.10
CA PRO A 137 -7.93 -27.54 9.27
C PRO A 137 -8.89 -26.90 10.30
N ASP A 138 -8.34 -26.20 11.30
CA ASP A 138 -9.11 -25.53 12.35
C ASP A 138 -9.43 -24.06 12.03
N GLY A 139 -9.01 -23.56 10.86
CA GLY A 139 -9.18 -22.15 10.49
C GLY A 139 -8.40 -21.20 11.41
N ALA A 140 -7.19 -21.60 11.82
CA ALA A 140 -6.33 -20.79 12.69
C ALA A 140 -5.87 -19.51 11.96
N PRO A 141 -5.68 -18.39 12.69
CA PRO A 141 -5.19 -17.16 12.08
C PRO A 141 -3.76 -17.35 11.57
N THR A 142 -3.53 -16.98 10.31
CA THR A 142 -2.21 -16.99 9.68
C THR A 142 -1.29 -16.00 10.38
N THR A 143 -0.10 -16.43 10.76
CA THR A 143 0.90 -15.54 11.37
C THR A 143 1.75 -14.82 10.32
N LEU A 144 2.46 -13.77 10.73
CA LEU A 144 3.45 -13.13 9.87
C LEU A 144 4.55 -14.12 9.44
N ARG A 145 4.96 -15.04 10.31
CA ARG A 145 5.95 -16.08 9.98
C ARG A 145 5.45 -16.98 8.86
N ASP A 146 4.20 -17.44 8.93
CA ASP A 146 3.61 -18.31 7.92
C ASP A 146 3.56 -17.61 6.55
N PHE A 147 3.17 -16.34 6.54
CA PHE A 147 3.18 -15.52 5.33
C PHE A 147 4.59 -15.35 4.76
N LEU A 148 5.58 -15.02 5.59
CA LEU A 148 6.97 -14.86 5.16
C LEU A 148 7.57 -16.18 4.65
N ALA A 149 7.25 -17.31 5.26
CA ALA A 149 7.71 -18.63 4.82
C ALA A 149 7.23 -18.96 3.40
N ARG A 150 6.04 -18.49 3.01
CA ARG A 150 5.53 -18.66 1.65
C ARG A 150 6.07 -17.62 0.67
N ALA A 151 6.10 -16.36 1.09
CA ALA A 151 6.43 -15.25 0.22
C ALA A 151 7.94 -15.16 -0.05
N ILE A 152 8.77 -15.38 0.97
CA ILE A 152 10.23 -15.21 0.96
C ILE A 152 10.86 -16.23 1.94
N PRO A 153 10.83 -17.54 1.62
CA PRO A 153 11.33 -18.60 2.51
C PRO A 153 12.78 -18.37 2.95
N GLN A 154 13.62 -17.83 2.06
CA GLN A 154 15.04 -17.55 2.30
C GLN A 154 15.31 -16.51 3.41
N LEU A 155 14.28 -15.82 3.93
CA LEU A 155 14.41 -14.88 5.04
C LEU A 155 14.28 -15.57 6.41
N LEU A 156 13.83 -16.83 6.45
CA LEU A 156 13.56 -17.58 7.68
C LEU A 156 14.57 -18.69 7.96
N ASP A 157 15.54 -18.88 7.05
CA ASP A 157 16.69 -19.77 7.23
C ASP A 157 17.75 -19.19 8.18
#